data_AF-A0A1Z9H932-F1
#
_entry.id   AF-A0A1Z9H932-F1
#
_cell.length_a   1.000
_cell.length_b   1.000
_cell.length_c   1.000
_cell.angle_alpha   90.00
_cell.angle_beta   90.00
_cell.angle_gamma   90.00
#
_symmetry.space_group_name_H-M   'P 1'
#
loop_
_entity.id
_entity.type
_entity.pdbx_description
1 polymer ?
#
loop_
_entity_poly.entity_id
_entity_poly.type
_entity_poly.pdbx_seq_one_letter_code
_entity_poly.pdbx_strand_id
1 'polypeptide(L)'
;MKHSRITAPLVLAASSMVSGQTMTFELADIASWDGLGSPNNTVLIESLPDVSLINSVSWTDVTASGLGGPTYGSEMRLDLNGEVVVTFFPDEGSGSAGGEWGPTSGSTPAGFVSNELILEFFESFDDDSNLVDAQYTGGSITISYGTLSDCNGNGVPDAEELGPDTDCDASGVLDVCESLTDCDANGVPDVCEGSAVPNDLIENAIGLDLNGEVSGSTECAGEETTFGDQCSTAAFTGGGPDVFYAISLPEAGTIDLWTCNSDYDTDLSIHTMDGTVVVCDGDSGDDEAANGCVQYASRITVDLAAGEYIVRVGGWQGDTGNYVLTSSFSNLIDCNGNGRPDDEDIAGGSSEDCNGSMIPDECEVDGTTDCDGNGVLDACETLPDCDDDGVSDCESIAGGAPDCDANGIPDSCDSVGGTSVLTELLVDTGALNGGEFVEYVIALDGELDSLAAALTFTNGDEDGTWAGDVAIQIADPSGECIEVGSYNLETCVNGILEDFPAEWDVDESGEYSFTFGLCGQSLSGAGDWTIRLTHGYATGTDDQWSGTLTFGVLTDEAPCPADLSGDGEVGFSDLSIILSSWLTSDGGDVNGDGETNFSDLNLVLSAWGNEC
;
A
#
# COMPACT_ATOMS: atom_id res chain seq x y z
N MET A 1 -5.09 46.90 -9.88
CA MET A 1 -4.94 48.38 -10.00
C MET A 1 -6.16 48.90 -10.76
N LYS A 2 -6.99 49.79 -10.18
CA LYS A 2 -8.19 50.31 -10.87
C LYS A 2 -7.81 51.14 -12.10
N HIS A 3 -8.24 50.69 -13.28
CA HIS A 3 -7.88 51.16 -14.63
C HIS A 3 -7.78 52.69 -14.80
N SER A 4 -6.70 53.15 -15.48
CA SER A 4 -6.56 54.54 -15.95
C SER A 4 -6.96 54.63 -17.42
N ARG A 5 -8.03 55.38 -17.71
CA ARG A 5 -8.57 55.59 -19.07
C ARG A 5 -7.52 56.25 -19.99
N ILE A 6 -6.93 55.53 -20.95
CA ILE A 6 -5.95 56.15 -21.86
C ILE A 6 -6.30 56.09 -23.36
N THR A 7 -7.21 55.25 -23.86
CA THR A 7 -7.46 55.18 -25.31
C THR A 7 -8.93 55.16 -25.72
N ALA A 8 -9.20 55.76 -26.89
CA ALA A 8 -10.54 55.98 -27.42
C ALA A 8 -11.19 54.66 -27.88
N PRO A 9 -12.50 54.45 -27.65
CA PRO A 9 -13.17 53.19 -27.96
C PRO A 9 -13.05 52.86 -29.45
N LEU A 10 -12.47 51.71 -29.77
CA LEU A 10 -12.54 51.15 -31.11
C LEU A 10 -13.95 50.58 -31.30
N VAL A 11 -14.85 51.41 -31.83
CA VAL A 11 -16.11 50.91 -32.37
C VAL A 11 -15.79 50.23 -33.70
N LEU A 12 -15.78 48.90 -33.76
CA LEU A 12 -15.88 48.21 -35.05
C LEU A 12 -17.05 47.23 -35.13
N ALA A 13 -17.71 47.37 -36.27
CA ALA A 13 -18.81 46.65 -36.86
C ALA A 13 -19.08 45.21 -36.41
N ALA A 14 -20.35 45.01 -36.05
CA ALA A 14 -21.18 43.82 -36.22
C ALA A 14 -21.48 42.98 -34.95
N SER A 15 -22.55 43.41 -34.29
CA SER A 15 -23.55 42.59 -33.60
C SER A 15 -23.22 42.10 -32.19
N SER A 16 -23.28 43.00 -31.20
CA SER A 16 -23.86 42.59 -29.92
C SER A 16 -25.32 42.18 -30.18
N MET A 17 -25.60 40.88 -30.10
CA MET A 17 -26.98 40.39 -30.01
C MET A 17 -27.33 40.34 -28.53
N VAL A 18 -27.93 41.42 -28.03
CA VAL A 18 -28.55 41.39 -26.70
C VAL A 18 -29.82 40.55 -26.82
N SER A 19 -29.80 39.37 -26.21
CA SER A 19 -30.97 38.49 -26.11
C SER A 19 -31.28 38.24 -24.64
N GLY A 20 -32.20 39.03 -24.09
CA GLY A 20 -32.48 39.00 -22.66
C GLY A 20 -31.29 39.57 -21.87
N GLN A 21 -30.74 38.75 -20.97
CA GLN A 21 -29.73 39.09 -19.98
C GLN A 21 -28.34 38.54 -20.33
N THR A 22 -28.07 38.41 -21.64
CA THR A 22 -26.81 37.93 -22.19
C THR A 22 -26.28 38.86 -23.27
N MET A 23 -24.96 39.04 -23.32
CA MET A 23 -24.25 39.81 -24.34
C MET A 23 -23.17 38.94 -24.97
N THR A 24 -23.21 38.77 -26.29
CA THR A 24 -22.19 38.03 -27.03
C THR A 24 -21.30 38.98 -27.84
N PHE A 25 -20.00 38.78 -27.76
CA PHE A 25 -18.96 39.50 -28.49
C PHE A 25 -18.16 38.52 -29.35
N GLU A 26 -18.01 38.83 -30.63
CA GLU A 26 -17.17 38.07 -31.55
C GLU A 26 -15.70 38.49 -31.38
N LEU A 27 -14.80 37.51 -31.32
CA LEU A 27 -13.38 37.75 -31.01
C LEU A 27 -12.48 37.86 -32.24
N ALA A 28 -13.00 37.68 -33.45
CA ALA A 28 -12.19 37.72 -34.66
C ALA A 28 -11.49 39.09 -34.86
N ASP A 29 -10.20 39.03 -35.21
CA ASP A 29 -9.34 40.18 -35.49
C ASP A 29 -9.05 41.10 -34.28
N ILE A 30 -9.16 40.57 -33.05
CA ILE A 30 -8.74 41.27 -31.83
C ILE A 30 -7.27 40.95 -31.52
N ALA A 31 -6.43 41.98 -31.42
CA ALA A 31 -5.01 41.84 -31.09
C ALA A 31 -4.76 41.91 -29.58
N SER A 32 -3.87 41.04 -29.09
CA SER A 32 -3.15 41.20 -27.81
C SER A 32 -1.93 42.11 -28.07
N TRP A 33 -1.56 42.96 -27.11
CA TRP A 33 -0.50 43.95 -27.34
C TRP A 33 0.56 44.00 -26.26
N ASP A 34 0.15 44.19 -25.01
CA ASP A 34 1.07 44.41 -23.90
C ASP A 34 0.37 43.93 -22.61
N GLY A 35 1.09 44.03 -21.49
CA GLY A 35 0.56 43.76 -20.15
C GLY A 35 -0.72 44.55 -19.81
N LEU A 36 -1.48 44.01 -18.84
CA LEU A 36 -2.73 44.61 -18.35
C LEU A 36 -2.58 46.10 -18.00
N GLY A 37 -3.50 46.92 -18.50
CA GLY A 37 -3.55 48.37 -18.33
C GLY A 37 -2.70 49.17 -19.32
N SER A 38 -2.09 48.53 -20.33
CA SER A 38 -1.33 49.23 -21.37
C SER A 38 -2.24 50.09 -22.25
N PRO A 39 -1.82 51.31 -22.64
CA PRO A 39 -2.60 52.17 -23.52
C PRO A 39 -2.81 51.60 -24.92
N ASN A 40 -2.03 50.59 -25.33
CA ASN A 40 -2.15 49.96 -26.65
C ASN A 40 -3.15 48.81 -26.68
N ASN A 41 -3.59 48.31 -25.53
CA ASN A 41 -4.48 47.16 -25.44
C ASN A 41 -5.83 47.43 -26.10
N THR A 42 -6.43 46.36 -26.60
CA THR A 42 -7.79 46.42 -27.13
C THR A 42 -8.76 46.44 -25.95
N VAL A 43 -9.53 47.52 -25.81
CA VAL A 43 -10.53 47.67 -24.74
C VAL A 43 -11.92 47.85 -25.33
N LEU A 44 -12.87 47.00 -24.94
CA LEU A 44 -14.29 47.15 -25.25
C LEU A 44 -15.03 47.65 -24.01
N ILE A 45 -15.98 48.54 -24.21
CA ILE A 45 -16.78 49.12 -23.13
C ILE A 45 -18.25 49.07 -23.52
N GLU A 46 -19.08 48.48 -22.66
CA GLU A 46 -20.53 48.42 -22.83
C GLU A 46 -21.24 48.94 -21.59
N SER A 47 -22.32 49.72 -21.79
CA SER A 47 -23.14 50.22 -20.69
C SER A 47 -24.14 49.16 -20.24
N LEU A 48 -24.24 48.94 -18.93
CA LEU A 48 -25.20 48.02 -18.32
C LEU A 48 -26.33 48.81 -17.64
N PRO A 49 -27.50 48.19 -17.40
CA PRO A 49 -28.47 48.72 -16.45
C PRO A 49 -27.81 49.05 -15.09
N ASP A 50 -28.34 50.07 -14.40
CA ASP A 50 -27.84 50.43 -13.07
C ASP A 50 -27.92 49.22 -12.12
N VAL A 51 -26.79 48.89 -11.50
CA VAL A 51 -26.62 47.79 -10.54
C VAL A 51 -26.87 46.42 -11.19
N SER A 52 -26.17 46.12 -12.28
CA SER A 52 -26.20 44.79 -12.91
C SER A 52 -25.18 43.87 -12.26
N LEU A 53 -25.58 42.66 -11.90
CA LEU A 53 -24.68 41.60 -11.43
C LEU A 53 -24.13 40.86 -12.65
N ILE A 54 -22.83 40.82 -12.86
CA ILE A 54 -22.23 39.97 -13.88
C ILE A 54 -22.12 38.56 -13.31
N ASN A 55 -22.89 37.63 -13.86
CA ASN A 55 -23.07 36.30 -13.27
C ASN A 55 -21.97 35.35 -13.74
N SER A 56 -21.76 35.29 -15.06
CA SER A 56 -20.81 34.38 -15.66
C SER A 56 -20.31 34.88 -17.00
N VAL A 57 -19.12 34.39 -17.36
CA VAL A 57 -18.50 34.59 -18.66
C VAL A 57 -18.34 33.22 -19.28
N SER A 58 -18.78 33.06 -20.52
CA SER A 58 -18.64 31.83 -21.28
C SER A 58 -18.05 32.12 -22.65
N TRP A 59 -17.41 31.15 -23.27
CA TRP A 59 -16.84 31.32 -24.60
C TRP A 59 -17.02 30.07 -25.44
N THR A 60 -17.05 30.26 -26.75
CA THR A 60 -17.33 29.21 -27.71
C THR A 60 -16.41 29.35 -28.91
N ASP A 61 -15.76 28.24 -29.26
CA ASP A 61 -14.89 28.08 -30.42
C ASP A 61 -13.83 29.18 -30.57
N VAL A 62 -13.29 29.66 -29.45
CA VAL A 62 -12.26 30.71 -29.45
C VAL A 62 -10.99 30.16 -30.10
N THR A 63 -10.51 30.88 -31.10
CA THR A 63 -9.30 30.54 -31.87
C THR A 63 -8.37 31.73 -31.89
N ALA A 64 -7.06 31.48 -31.94
CA ALA A 64 -6.03 32.51 -31.95
C ALA A 64 -4.85 32.11 -32.85
N SER A 65 -4.00 33.07 -33.20
CA SER A 65 -2.82 32.89 -34.04
C SER A 65 -1.66 33.73 -33.53
N GLY A 66 -0.48 33.11 -33.39
CA GLY A 66 0.77 33.76 -32.96
C GLY A 66 1.52 34.47 -34.09
N LEU A 67 0.82 34.79 -35.18
CA LEU A 67 1.30 35.55 -36.34
C LEU A 67 2.62 35.06 -36.98
N GLY A 68 3.01 33.80 -36.73
CA GLY A 68 4.23 33.19 -37.24
C GLY A 68 5.52 33.72 -36.61
N GLY A 69 5.43 34.43 -35.48
CA GLY A 69 6.58 34.83 -34.65
C GLY A 69 7.07 33.68 -33.75
N PRO A 70 8.24 33.80 -33.12
CA PRO A 70 8.71 32.87 -32.08
C PRO A 70 7.93 33.00 -30.75
N THR A 71 6.78 33.69 -30.75
CA THR A 71 6.09 34.25 -29.59
C THR A 71 5.07 33.30 -28.96
N TYR A 72 4.72 33.59 -27.70
CA TYR A 72 4.03 32.72 -26.76
C TYR A 72 2.52 33.03 -26.69
N GLY A 73 1.75 32.87 -27.76
CA GLY A 73 0.31 33.24 -27.70
C GLY A 73 -0.58 32.42 -26.75
N SER A 74 0.00 31.54 -25.92
CA SER A 74 -0.57 31.11 -24.63
C SER A 74 -0.66 32.24 -23.58
N GLU A 75 -0.10 33.42 -23.83
CA GLU A 75 -0.11 34.59 -22.94
C GLU A 75 -1.33 35.48 -23.13
N MET A 76 -2.18 35.21 -24.12
CA MET A 76 -3.39 35.99 -24.33
C MET A 76 -4.36 35.80 -23.15
N ARG A 77 -4.78 36.92 -22.57
CA ARG A 77 -5.77 36.98 -21.49
C ARG A 77 -6.83 38.02 -21.80
N LEU A 78 -7.96 37.87 -21.13
CA LEU A 78 -9.04 38.86 -21.12
C LEU A 78 -9.36 39.23 -19.69
N ASP A 79 -9.24 40.51 -19.36
CA ASP A 79 -9.70 41.07 -18.10
C ASP A 79 -11.10 41.67 -18.25
N LEU A 80 -11.94 41.42 -17.24
CA LEU A 80 -13.26 42.02 -17.09
C LEU A 80 -13.27 42.90 -15.86
N ASN A 81 -13.34 44.22 -16.08
CA ASN A 81 -13.41 45.26 -15.04
C ASN A 81 -12.27 45.28 -14.00
N GLY A 82 -11.21 44.47 -14.15
CA GLY A 82 -10.22 44.21 -13.12
C GLY A 82 -10.68 43.22 -12.04
N GLU A 83 -11.81 42.54 -12.25
CA GLU A 83 -12.42 41.61 -11.29
C GLU A 83 -12.26 40.15 -11.73
N VAL A 84 -12.36 39.87 -13.04
CA VAL A 84 -12.27 38.49 -13.58
C VAL A 84 -11.27 38.45 -14.72
N VAL A 85 -10.29 37.55 -14.64
CA VAL A 85 -9.36 37.27 -15.73
C VAL A 85 -9.71 35.93 -16.36
N VAL A 86 -9.98 35.93 -17.67
CA VAL A 86 -10.29 34.74 -18.45
C VAL A 86 -9.04 34.26 -19.18
N THR A 87 -8.75 32.97 -18.99
CA THR A 87 -7.68 32.24 -19.66
C THR A 87 -8.28 31.25 -20.64
N PHE A 88 -8.08 31.46 -21.95
CA PHE A 88 -8.64 30.60 -22.99
C PHE A 88 -7.77 29.37 -23.29
N PHE A 89 -6.46 29.52 -23.14
CA PHE A 89 -5.44 28.54 -23.51
C PHE A 89 -4.52 28.27 -22.32
N PRO A 90 -4.07 27.03 -22.09
CA PRO A 90 -3.23 26.68 -20.95
C PRO A 90 -1.85 27.36 -20.97
N ASP A 91 -1.25 27.50 -19.79
CA ASP A 91 0.10 28.03 -19.61
C ASP A 91 1.14 27.02 -20.11
N GLU A 92 1.62 27.23 -21.33
CA GLU A 92 2.79 26.54 -21.86
C GLU A 92 4.02 27.35 -21.46
N GLY A 93 4.89 26.79 -20.63
CA GLY A 93 6.14 27.45 -20.22
C GLY A 93 6.95 27.97 -21.42
N SER A 94 7.73 29.03 -21.17
CA SER A 94 8.54 29.90 -22.07
C SER A 94 9.39 29.29 -23.23
N GLY A 95 8.92 28.29 -23.98
CA GLY A 95 9.74 27.57 -24.97
C GLY A 95 9.05 27.07 -26.26
N SER A 96 7.74 27.22 -26.42
CA SER A 96 6.99 26.74 -27.58
C SER A 96 6.79 27.85 -28.63
N ALA A 97 7.30 27.67 -29.84
CA ALA A 97 7.14 28.66 -30.92
C ALA A 97 5.66 28.80 -31.36
N GLY A 98 5.24 30.04 -31.63
CA GLY A 98 3.88 30.42 -32.01
C GLY A 98 3.23 29.59 -33.12
N GLY A 99 1.90 29.46 -33.03
CA GLY A 99 1.06 28.64 -33.92
C GLY A 99 -0.41 29.09 -33.92
N GLU A 100 -1.30 28.27 -34.46
CA GLU A 100 -2.75 28.47 -34.33
C GLU A 100 -3.25 27.74 -33.07
N TRP A 101 -4.02 28.43 -32.22
CA TRP A 101 -4.62 27.92 -30.99
C TRP A 101 -6.13 27.83 -31.10
N GLY A 102 -6.72 26.92 -30.32
CA GLY A 102 -8.14 26.62 -30.34
C GLY A 102 -8.57 25.64 -31.45
N PRO A 103 -9.88 25.41 -31.63
CA PRO A 103 -10.98 26.06 -30.89
C PRO A 103 -11.05 25.63 -29.42
N THR A 104 -11.32 26.57 -28.53
CA THR A 104 -11.58 26.34 -27.09
C THR A 104 -12.95 26.90 -26.69
N SER A 105 -13.64 26.21 -25.78
CA SER A 105 -14.93 26.61 -25.22
C SER A 105 -14.92 26.37 -23.71
N GLY A 106 -15.60 27.20 -22.95
CA GLY A 106 -15.60 27.11 -21.49
C GLY A 106 -16.42 28.20 -20.83
N SER A 107 -16.39 28.25 -19.51
CA SER A 107 -17.05 29.28 -18.72
C SER A 107 -16.38 29.46 -17.37
N THR A 108 -16.46 30.66 -16.81
CA THR A 108 -16.06 31.00 -15.45
C THR A 108 -17.17 31.83 -14.78
N PRO A 109 -17.40 31.65 -13.47
CA PRO A 109 -18.16 32.61 -12.67
C PRO A 109 -17.52 33.99 -12.71
N ALA A 110 -18.32 35.04 -12.51
CA ALA A 110 -17.84 36.41 -12.45
C ALA A 110 -18.17 37.12 -11.13
N GLY A 111 -19.43 37.07 -10.70
CA GLY A 111 -19.85 37.46 -9.34
C GLY A 111 -19.64 38.93 -8.95
N PHE A 112 -19.55 39.88 -9.89
CA PHE A 112 -19.31 41.29 -9.57
C PHE A 112 -20.41 42.23 -10.08
N VAL A 113 -20.66 43.31 -9.34
CA VAL A 113 -21.68 44.32 -9.72
C VAL A 113 -21.04 45.45 -10.50
N SER A 114 -21.61 45.78 -11.65
CA SER A 114 -21.20 46.97 -12.40
C SER A 114 -22.34 47.60 -13.20
N ASN A 115 -22.19 48.89 -13.46
CA ASN A 115 -23.04 49.65 -14.40
C ASN A 115 -22.37 49.80 -15.78
N GLU A 116 -21.12 49.35 -15.90
CA GLU A 116 -20.29 49.43 -17.11
C GLU A 116 -19.43 48.16 -17.19
N LEU A 117 -19.47 47.49 -18.31
CA LEU A 117 -18.59 46.37 -18.61
C LEU A 117 -17.39 46.87 -19.40
N ILE A 118 -16.19 46.56 -18.95
CA ILE A 118 -14.90 46.87 -19.56
C ILE A 118 -14.19 45.54 -19.79
N LEU A 119 -13.92 45.24 -21.05
CA LEU A 119 -13.20 44.06 -21.50
C LEU A 119 -11.84 44.52 -22.02
N GLU A 120 -10.76 44.10 -21.39
CA GLU A 120 -9.40 44.41 -21.82
C GLU A 120 -8.66 43.14 -22.27
N PHE A 121 -8.23 43.11 -23.52
CA PHE A 121 -7.43 42.02 -24.07
C PHE A 121 -5.94 42.37 -23.94
N PHE A 122 -5.19 41.50 -23.27
CA PHE A 122 -3.81 41.78 -22.86
C PHE A 122 -2.94 40.52 -22.87
N GLU A 123 -1.61 40.71 -22.78
CA GLU A 123 -0.62 39.64 -22.62
C GLU A 123 -0.27 39.45 -21.15
N SER A 124 -0.39 38.24 -20.62
CA SER A 124 -0.01 37.91 -19.25
C SER A 124 1.49 38.10 -18.99
N PHE A 125 2.31 38.04 -20.04
CA PHE A 125 3.74 38.26 -19.97
C PHE A 125 4.19 39.11 -21.17
N ASP A 126 4.54 40.37 -20.92
CA ASP A 126 5.03 41.29 -21.97
C ASP A 126 6.52 41.02 -22.22
N ASP A 127 6.83 40.19 -23.21
CA ASP A 127 8.21 39.85 -23.58
C ASP A 127 8.86 40.89 -24.50
N ASP A 128 8.07 41.76 -25.16
CA ASP A 128 8.56 42.75 -26.13
C ASP A 128 7.55 43.92 -26.36
N SER A 129 7.56 44.93 -25.48
CA SER A 129 6.55 45.99 -25.45
C SER A 129 6.30 46.75 -26.78
N ASN A 130 5.04 47.03 -27.07
CA ASN A 130 4.44 47.70 -28.24
C ASN A 130 4.45 46.88 -29.53
N LEU A 131 4.44 45.55 -29.43
CA LEU A 131 4.30 44.66 -30.58
C LEU A 131 3.01 43.84 -30.44
N VAL A 132 2.39 43.50 -31.56
CA VAL A 132 1.31 42.51 -31.57
C VAL A 132 1.95 41.17 -31.82
N ASP A 133 1.95 40.31 -30.82
CA ASP A 133 2.58 39.01 -30.85
C ASP A 133 1.57 37.88 -31.17
N ALA A 134 0.29 38.12 -30.87
CA ALA A 134 -0.81 37.19 -31.03
C ALA A 134 -2.16 37.91 -31.28
N GLN A 135 -3.06 37.23 -31.97
CA GLN A 135 -4.41 37.73 -32.24
C GLN A 135 -5.46 36.64 -32.14
N TYR A 136 -6.65 37.00 -31.68
CA TYR A 136 -7.84 36.15 -31.78
C TYR A 136 -8.29 36.08 -33.24
N THR A 137 -8.43 34.87 -33.77
CA THR A 137 -8.82 34.61 -35.17
C THR A 137 -10.29 34.24 -35.32
N GLY A 138 -10.99 33.93 -34.22
CA GLY A 138 -12.41 33.62 -34.24
C GLY A 138 -12.96 33.15 -32.90
N GLY A 139 -14.25 32.81 -32.90
CA GLY A 139 -15.02 32.44 -31.72
C GLY A 139 -15.72 33.62 -31.07
N SER A 140 -16.47 33.32 -30.00
CA SER A 140 -17.29 34.31 -29.31
C SER A 140 -17.18 34.18 -27.80
N ILE A 141 -17.31 35.30 -27.09
CA ILE A 141 -17.49 35.34 -25.64
C ILE A 141 -18.91 35.82 -25.33
N THR A 142 -19.59 35.15 -24.42
CA THR A 142 -20.94 35.47 -23.95
C THR A 142 -20.91 35.77 -22.46
N ILE A 143 -21.36 36.96 -22.10
CA ILE A 143 -21.43 37.46 -20.74
C ILE A 143 -22.89 37.47 -20.31
N SER A 144 -23.18 36.78 -19.22
CA SER A 144 -24.50 36.75 -18.58
C SER A 144 -24.53 37.75 -17.44
N TYR A 145 -25.58 38.55 -17.35
CA TYR A 145 -25.72 39.55 -16.30
C TYR A 145 -27.15 39.64 -15.78
N GLY A 146 -27.32 39.72 -14.46
CA GLY A 146 -28.57 39.94 -13.76
C GLY A 146 -29.05 41.39 -13.75
N THR A 147 -30.35 41.57 -13.54
CA THR A 147 -30.96 42.85 -13.14
C THR A 147 -31.46 42.77 -11.71
N LEU A 148 -31.79 43.91 -11.08
CA LEU A 148 -32.37 43.96 -9.73
C LEU A 148 -33.69 43.17 -9.52
N SER A 149 -34.29 42.62 -10.58
CA SER A 149 -35.53 41.85 -10.50
C SER A 149 -35.41 40.39 -10.99
N ASP A 150 -34.26 40.04 -11.53
CA ASP A 150 -33.89 38.72 -12.07
C ASP A 150 -32.37 38.73 -12.06
N CYS A 151 -31.79 38.56 -10.87
CA CYS A 151 -30.37 38.78 -10.61
C CYS A 151 -29.53 37.60 -11.07
N ASN A 152 -30.08 36.40 -11.18
CA ASN A 152 -29.40 35.26 -11.80
C ASN A 152 -29.50 35.29 -13.35
N GLY A 153 -30.35 36.15 -13.92
CA GLY A 153 -30.46 36.41 -15.35
C GLY A 153 -31.11 35.27 -16.13
N ASN A 154 -31.85 34.39 -15.47
CA ASN A 154 -32.42 33.19 -16.09
C ASN A 154 -33.77 33.45 -16.81
N GLY A 155 -34.30 34.68 -16.72
CA GLY A 155 -35.54 35.09 -17.34
C GLY A 155 -36.79 34.88 -16.47
N VAL A 156 -36.62 34.40 -15.24
CA VAL A 156 -37.64 34.30 -14.18
C VAL A 156 -37.36 35.42 -13.18
N PRO A 157 -38.38 36.15 -12.69
CA PRO A 157 -38.15 37.15 -11.65
C PRO A 157 -37.79 36.48 -10.32
N ASP A 158 -36.81 37.03 -9.59
CA ASP A 158 -36.31 36.46 -8.33
C ASP A 158 -37.44 36.18 -7.32
N ALA A 159 -38.44 37.06 -7.27
CA ALA A 159 -39.60 36.93 -6.39
C ALA A 159 -40.46 35.68 -6.63
N GLU A 160 -40.35 35.06 -7.81
CA GLU A 160 -41.02 33.80 -8.15
C GLU A 160 -40.14 32.57 -7.85
N GLU A 161 -38.87 32.78 -7.51
CA GLU A 161 -37.88 31.74 -7.23
C GLU A 161 -37.62 31.58 -5.73
N LEU A 162 -37.91 32.60 -4.91
CA LEU A 162 -37.70 32.57 -3.46
C LEU A 162 -38.36 31.35 -2.79
N GLY A 163 -37.52 30.54 -2.14
CA GLY A 163 -37.92 29.38 -1.34
C GLY A 163 -36.84 29.02 -0.32
N PRO A 164 -37.13 28.09 0.60
CA PRO A 164 -36.19 27.71 1.67
C PRO A 164 -34.85 27.17 1.17
N ASP A 165 -34.81 26.68 -0.08
CA ASP A 165 -33.63 26.08 -0.70
C ASP A 165 -32.88 27.08 -1.61
N THR A 166 -33.38 28.31 -1.76
CA THR A 166 -32.82 29.34 -2.66
C THR A 166 -32.73 30.72 -2.01
N ASP A 167 -33.13 30.85 -0.76
CA ASP A 167 -33.08 32.02 0.15
C ASP A 167 -33.02 31.42 1.56
N CYS A 168 -31.94 30.69 1.82
CA CYS A 168 -31.82 29.82 2.99
C CYS A 168 -31.65 30.62 4.28
N ASP A 169 -31.06 31.81 4.19
CA ASP A 169 -30.84 32.74 5.30
C ASP A 169 -32.06 33.67 5.54
N ALA A 170 -33.07 33.56 4.66
CA ALA A 170 -34.30 34.34 4.65
C ALA A 170 -34.07 35.85 4.55
N SER A 171 -33.02 36.27 3.83
CA SER A 171 -32.75 37.66 3.48
C SER A 171 -33.85 38.26 2.59
N GLY A 172 -34.54 37.41 1.83
CA GLY A 172 -35.50 37.81 0.79
C GLY A 172 -34.84 38.16 -0.55
N VAL A 173 -33.57 37.83 -0.72
CA VAL A 173 -32.80 37.82 -1.96
C VAL A 173 -32.47 36.36 -2.26
N LEU A 174 -32.29 36.00 -3.54
CA LEU A 174 -31.85 34.63 -3.84
C LEU A 174 -30.39 34.45 -3.42
N ASP A 175 -30.05 33.30 -2.83
CA ASP A 175 -28.70 32.98 -2.39
C ASP A 175 -27.66 33.17 -3.52
N VAL A 176 -28.01 32.75 -4.75
CA VAL A 176 -27.16 32.92 -5.97
C VAL A 176 -26.91 34.38 -6.36
N CYS A 177 -27.71 35.30 -5.82
CA CYS A 177 -27.61 36.72 -6.04
C CYS A 177 -26.99 37.47 -4.87
N GLU A 178 -26.68 36.74 -3.81
CA GLU A 178 -25.95 37.21 -2.66
C GLU A 178 -24.52 36.70 -2.75
N SER A 179 -23.57 37.51 -2.29
CA SER A 179 -22.20 37.04 -2.08
C SER A 179 -22.12 36.37 -0.72
N LEU A 180 -22.83 35.26 -0.56
CA LEU A 180 -22.76 34.43 0.64
C LEU A 180 -21.49 33.58 0.59
N THR A 181 -20.85 33.42 1.74
CA THR A 181 -19.62 32.63 1.87
C THR A 181 -19.94 31.13 1.72
N ASP A 182 -19.11 30.45 0.94
CA ASP A 182 -19.14 28.99 0.66
C ASP A 182 -17.69 28.50 0.82
N CYS A 183 -17.31 28.22 2.07
CA CYS A 183 -15.92 27.99 2.44
C CYS A 183 -15.38 26.62 2.00
N ASP A 184 -16.25 25.66 1.69
CA ASP A 184 -15.86 24.35 1.15
C ASP A 184 -16.02 24.24 -0.38
N ALA A 185 -16.47 25.33 -1.02
CA ALA A 185 -16.69 25.47 -2.45
C ALA A 185 -17.62 24.39 -3.06
N ASN A 186 -18.55 23.87 -2.26
CA ASN A 186 -19.46 22.82 -2.71
C ASN A 186 -20.67 23.36 -3.51
N GLY A 187 -20.81 24.69 -3.58
CA GLY A 187 -21.87 25.39 -4.30
C GLY A 187 -23.11 25.69 -3.46
N VAL A 188 -23.08 25.43 -2.16
CA VAL A 188 -24.13 25.75 -1.19
C VAL A 188 -23.52 26.66 -0.13
N PRO A 189 -24.03 27.89 0.09
CA PRO A 189 -23.47 28.77 1.11
C PRO A 189 -23.51 28.16 2.51
N ASP A 190 -22.48 28.38 3.31
CA ASP A 190 -22.31 27.74 4.64
C ASP A 190 -23.49 28.01 5.58
N VAL A 191 -24.09 29.21 5.46
CA VAL A 191 -25.29 29.62 6.20
C VAL A 191 -26.50 28.72 5.92
N CYS A 192 -26.55 28.10 4.75
CA CYS A 192 -27.58 27.15 4.34
C CYS A 192 -27.32 25.72 4.86
N GLU A 193 -26.06 25.39 5.14
CA GLU A 193 -25.64 24.05 5.56
C GLU A 193 -25.62 23.89 7.07
N GLY A 194 -25.44 24.99 7.80
CA GLY A 194 -25.35 24.99 9.26
C GLY A 194 -24.11 24.25 9.79
N SER A 195 -23.12 24.01 8.93
CA SER A 195 -21.86 23.36 9.27
C SER A 195 -20.79 24.40 9.55
N ALA A 196 -20.02 24.18 10.62
CA ALA A 196 -18.72 24.83 10.79
C ALA A 196 -17.78 24.33 9.69
N VAL A 197 -16.71 25.08 9.42
CA VAL A 197 -15.66 24.68 8.47
C VAL A 197 -15.21 23.25 8.78
N PRO A 198 -15.22 22.33 7.81
CA PRO A 198 -14.59 21.02 8.00
C PRO A 198 -13.15 21.27 8.44
N ASN A 199 -12.68 20.64 9.53
CA ASN A 199 -11.32 20.81 10.09
C ASN A 199 -11.02 22.06 10.96
N ASP A 200 -12.05 22.76 11.41
CA ASP A 200 -11.98 23.93 12.32
C ASP A 200 -11.40 23.63 13.74
N LEU A 201 -11.27 22.37 14.11
CA LEU A 201 -10.74 21.92 15.39
C LEU A 201 -9.71 20.78 15.19
N ILE A 202 -8.80 20.61 16.14
CA ILE A 202 -7.86 19.48 16.10
C ILE A 202 -8.61 18.13 16.10
N GLU A 203 -9.74 18.04 16.81
CA GLU A 203 -10.53 16.81 16.90
C GLU A 203 -11.21 16.41 15.59
N ASN A 204 -11.37 17.36 14.66
CA ASN A 204 -11.89 17.10 13.32
C ASN A 204 -10.86 17.42 12.23
N ALA A 205 -9.55 17.44 12.57
CA ALA A 205 -8.48 17.58 11.61
C ALA A 205 -8.60 16.49 10.53
N ILE A 206 -8.44 16.91 9.27
CA ILE A 206 -8.55 16.01 8.11
C ILE A 206 -7.17 15.53 7.66
N GLY A 207 -7.10 14.34 7.08
CA GLY A 207 -5.84 13.79 6.57
C GLY A 207 -5.27 14.65 5.45
N LEU A 208 -3.98 14.98 5.56
CA LEU A 208 -3.19 15.60 4.50
C LEU A 208 -2.26 14.54 3.92
N ASP A 209 -2.42 14.26 2.63
CA ASP A 209 -1.52 13.36 1.91
C ASP A 209 -0.10 13.94 1.87
N LEU A 210 0.90 13.08 2.03
CA LEU A 210 2.30 13.45 1.81
C LEU A 210 2.54 13.60 0.30
N ASN A 211 3.39 14.55 -0.10
CA ASN A 211 3.70 14.82 -1.51
C ASN A 211 2.49 15.29 -2.33
N GLY A 212 1.62 16.08 -1.71
CA GLY A 212 0.36 16.54 -2.28
C GLY A 212 0.11 18.02 -2.07
N GLU A 213 -1.05 18.49 -2.52
CA GLU A 213 -1.51 19.85 -2.34
C GLU A 213 -3.00 19.85 -1.96
N VAL A 214 -3.37 20.72 -1.03
CA VAL A 214 -4.75 20.97 -0.64
C VAL A 214 -5.03 22.48 -0.65
N SER A 215 -6.23 22.86 -1.05
CA SER A 215 -6.71 24.25 -0.97
C SER A 215 -7.78 24.36 0.11
N GLY A 216 -7.80 25.49 0.80
CA GLY A 216 -8.82 25.78 1.80
C GLY A 216 -8.88 27.27 2.15
N SER A 217 -9.73 27.62 3.12
CA SER A 217 -9.89 29.00 3.59
C SER A 217 -9.94 29.05 5.11
N THR A 218 -9.35 30.11 5.69
CA THR A 218 -9.47 30.42 7.12
C THR A 218 -10.59 31.43 7.42
N GLU A 219 -11.25 32.01 6.41
CA GLU A 219 -12.24 33.08 6.60
C GLU A 219 -13.44 32.67 7.46
N CYS A 220 -13.85 31.41 7.38
CA CYS A 220 -14.97 30.88 8.15
C CYS A 220 -14.58 30.16 9.45
N ALA A 221 -13.28 30.00 9.71
CA ALA A 221 -12.80 29.23 10.86
C ALA A 221 -13.01 29.98 12.18
N GLY A 222 -13.17 29.24 13.26
CA GLY A 222 -13.15 29.72 14.62
C GLY A 222 -11.74 29.96 15.13
N GLU A 223 -11.61 30.81 16.15
CA GLU A 223 -10.35 31.02 16.85
C GLU A 223 -10.18 29.98 17.95
N GLU A 224 -9.12 29.17 17.88
CA GLU A 224 -8.74 28.24 18.95
C GLU A 224 -7.67 28.88 19.84
N THR A 225 -8.10 29.67 20.82
CA THR A 225 -7.22 30.44 21.74
C THR A 225 -6.25 29.62 22.60
N THR A 226 -6.30 28.29 22.55
CA THR A 226 -5.67 27.41 23.53
C THR A 226 -4.18 27.18 23.29
N PHE A 227 -3.63 27.57 22.13
CA PHE A 227 -2.28 27.14 21.70
C PHE A 227 -1.28 28.27 21.37
N GLY A 228 -1.61 29.54 21.66
CA GLY A 228 -0.77 30.71 21.34
C GLY A 228 0.53 30.90 22.15
N ASP A 229 1.55 31.44 21.46
CA ASP A 229 2.80 32.08 21.90
C ASP A 229 4.06 31.25 22.26
N GLN A 230 4.15 29.95 21.97
CA GLN A 230 5.40 29.19 22.20
C GLN A 230 6.45 29.36 21.10
N CYS A 231 6.08 29.89 19.92
CA CYS A 231 7.03 30.15 18.84
C CYS A 231 7.84 31.41 19.13
N SER A 232 9.17 31.36 19.06
CA SER A 232 10.03 32.53 19.34
C SER A 232 10.17 33.51 18.17
N THR A 233 9.43 33.32 17.08
CA THR A 233 9.48 34.19 15.90
C THR A 233 8.60 35.41 16.13
N ALA A 234 9.07 36.59 15.71
CA ALA A 234 8.32 37.83 15.87
C ALA A 234 7.16 37.97 14.87
N ALA A 235 7.01 36.99 13.98
CA ALA A 235 6.05 36.95 12.88
C ALA A 235 5.04 35.80 13.02
N PHE A 236 5.05 35.03 14.11
CA PHE A 236 4.01 34.04 14.41
C PHE A 236 3.13 34.53 15.55
N THR A 237 1.81 34.60 15.35
CA THR A 237 0.87 35.03 16.39
C THR A 237 0.14 33.88 17.07
N GLY A 238 -0.04 32.74 16.37
CA GLY A 238 -0.73 31.57 16.92
C GLY A 238 -2.14 31.85 17.43
N GLY A 239 -2.82 32.87 16.87
CA GLY A 239 -4.18 33.26 17.22
C GLY A 239 -4.91 33.85 16.02
N GLY A 240 -6.24 33.77 16.04
CA GLY A 240 -7.11 34.01 14.90
C GLY A 240 -7.78 32.72 14.40
N PRO A 241 -8.60 32.82 13.34
CA PRO A 241 -9.23 31.67 12.69
C PRO A 241 -8.21 30.63 12.21
N ASP A 242 -8.41 29.37 12.58
CA ASP A 242 -7.44 28.28 12.34
C ASP A 242 -8.08 27.04 11.74
N VAL A 243 -7.36 26.38 10.85
CA VAL A 243 -7.75 25.10 10.24
C VAL A 243 -6.66 24.05 10.45
N PHE A 244 -7.08 22.79 10.62
CA PHE A 244 -6.21 21.72 11.09
C PHE A 244 -6.15 20.53 10.13
N TYR A 245 -4.95 20.03 9.87
CA TYR A 245 -4.70 18.82 9.12
C TYR A 245 -3.94 17.81 9.96
N ALA A 246 -4.08 16.52 9.65
CA ALA A 246 -3.31 15.44 10.26
C ALA A 246 -2.38 14.83 9.22
N ILE A 247 -1.11 14.65 9.58
CA ILE A 247 -0.12 13.93 8.77
C ILE A 247 0.37 12.70 9.53
N SER A 248 0.54 11.59 8.79
CA SER A 248 1.09 10.34 9.30
C SER A 248 2.42 10.08 8.62
N LEU A 249 3.51 10.09 9.40
CA LEU A 249 4.84 9.77 8.90
C LEU A 249 5.12 8.28 9.14
N PRO A 250 5.26 7.44 8.10
CA PRO A 250 5.52 6.02 8.26
C PRO A 250 6.90 5.77 8.91
N GLU A 251 7.83 6.70 8.73
CA GLU A 251 9.21 6.64 9.19
C GLU A 251 9.78 8.03 9.49
N ALA A 252 11.04 8.09 9.92
CA ALA A 252 11.70 9.36 10.22
C ALA A 252 12.24 10.02 8.93
N GLY A 253 11.82 11.25 8.65
CA GLY A 253 12.24 11.96 7.44
C GLY A 253 12.12 13.47 7.57
N THR A 254 12.51 14.18 6.52
CA THR A 254 12.33 15.62 6.39
C THR A 254 10.96 15.91 5.76
N ILE A 255 10.11 16.64 6.48
CA ILE A 255 8.87 17.21 5.95
C ILE A 255 9.11 18.66 5.54
N ASP A 256 8.61 19.02 4.37
CA ASP A 256 8.60 20.37 3.82
C ASP A 256 7.15 20.77 3.50
N LEU A 257 6.64 21.78 4.21
CA LEU A 257 5.28 22.28 4.07
C LEU A 257 5.33 23.76 3.70
N TRP A 258 4.53 24.21 2.73
CA TRP A 258 4.50 25.64 2.38
C TRP A 258 3.13 26.12 1.90
N THR A 259 2.91 27.42 2.05
CA THR A 259 1.68 28.12 1.68
C THR A 259 1.90 29.22 0.63
N CYS A 260 2.92 29.09 -0.21
CA CYS A 260 3.39 30.13 -1.15
C CYS A 260 2.33 30.74 -2.08
N ASN A 261 1.25 30.01 -2.39
CA ASN A 261 0.19 30.47 -3.30
C ASN A 261 -1.06 31.01 -2.56
N SER A 262 -0.90 31.43 -1.30
CA SER A 262 -2.00 31.98 -0.49
C SER A 262 -2.21 33.47 -0.77
N ASP A 263 -3.44 33.95 -0.55
CA ASP A 263 -3.82 35.35 -0.80
C ASP A 263 -3.73 36.27 0.44
N TYR A 264 -3.29 35.73 1.57
CA TYR A 264 -3.14 36.42 2.86
C TYR A 264 -1.86 36.01 3.60
N ASP A 265 -1.54 36.75 4.68
CA ASP A 265 -0.35 36.55 5.51
C ASP A 265 -0.51 35.32 6.42
N THR A 266 0.03 34.18 5.99
CA THR A 266 -0.22 32.89 6.67
C THR A 266 0.70 32.68 7.88
N ASP A 267 0.17 31.98 8.90
CA ASP A 267 0.93 31.40 10.02
C ASP A 267 0.83 29.87 9.95
N LEU A 268 1.94 29.14 9.83
CA LEU A 268 1.98 27.68 9.75
C LEU A 268 2.65 27.07 11.00
N SER A 269 2.13 25.95 11.49
CA SER A 269 2.79 25.19 12.56
C SER A 269 2.50 23.70 12.54
N ILE A 270 3.48 22.91 12.99
CA ILE A 270 3.36 21.46 13.21
C ILE A 270 3.32 21.21 14.72
N HIS A 271 2.39 20.35 15.15
CA HIS A 271 2.14 19.99 16.53
C HIS A 271 2.19 18.47 16.71
N THR A 272 2.52 18.02 17.91
CA THR A 272 2.22 16.66 18.36
C THR A 272 0.70 16.49 18.58
N MET A 273 0.22 15.24 18.66
CA MET A 273 -1.22 14.94 18.86
C MET A 273 -1.82 15.51 20.15
N ASP A 274 -1.00 15.90 21.13
CA ASP A 274 -1.46 16.60 22.34
C ASP A 274 -1.52 18.14 22.18
N GLY A 275 -1.26 18.64 20.98
CA GLY A 275 -1.28 20.05 20.60
C GLY A 275 0.01 20.82 20.90
N THR A 276 1.07 20.16 21.38
CA THR A 276 2.36 20.84 21.62
C THR A 276 3.02 21.23 20.29
N VAL A 277 3.35 22.51 20.12
CA VAL A 277 4.07 23.01 18.94
C VAL A 277 5.46 22.37 18.84
N VAL A 278 5.74 21.71 17.73
CA VAL A 278 7.04 21.14 17.37
C VAL A 278 7.87 22.18 16.62
N VAL A 279 7.29 22.78 15.60
CA VAL A 279 7.89 23.82 14.75
C VAL A 279 6.80 24.72 14.20
N CYS A 280 7.17 25.95 13.87
CA CYS A 280 6.26 27.00 13.46
C CYS A 280 7.02 27.99 12.60
N ASP A 281 6.33 28.52 11.60
CA ASP A 281 6.79 29.61 10.76
C ASP A 281 5.63 30.58 10.52
N GLY A 282 5.90 31.87 10.60
CA GLY A 282 4.85 32.91 10.49
C GLY A 282 5.03 33.85 9.31
N ASP A 283 6.20 33.85 8.68
CA ASP A 283 6.46 34.55 7.41
C ASP A 283 7.82 34.07 6.91
N SER A 284 7.85 33.51 5.71
CA SER A 284 9.07 33.20 5.00
C SER A 284 9.72 34.51 4.55
N GLY A 285 10.93 34.77 5.04
CA GLY A 285 11.66 36.01 4.85
C GLY A 285 12.02 36.29 3.38
N ASP A 286 12.51 37.51 3.15
CA ASP A 286 13.02 37.96 1.84
C ASP A 286 14.26 37.16 1.35
N ASP A 287 14.87 36.37 2.22
CA ASP A 287 15.95 35.43 1.96
C ASP A 287 15.51 34.05 1.41
N GLU A 288 14.22 33.71 1.51
CA GLU A 288 13.62 32.47 0.96
C GLU A 288 12.95 32.67 -0.41
N ALA A 289 12.90 33.92 -0.90
CA ALA A 289 12.38 34.29 -2.22
C ALA A 289 13.06 33.56 -3.40
N ALA A 290 14.27 33.02 -3.19
CA ALA A 290 14.95 32.18 -4.17
C ALA A 290 14.27 30.81 -4.40
N ASN A 291 13.38 30.39 -3.49
CA ASN A 291 12.70 29.10 -3.50
C ASN A 291 11.20 29.21 -3.83
N GLY A 292 10.73 30.35 -4.35
CA GLY A 292 9.39 30.51 -4.94
C GLY A 292 8.29 31.06 -4.02
N CYS A 293 8.52 31.19 -2.71
CA CYS A 293 7.57 31.85 -1.79
C CYS A 293 7.69 33.38 -1.86
N VAL A 294 6.55 34.08 -1.81
CA VAL A 294 6.48 35.54 -1.69
C VAL A 294 6.57 35.97 -0.21
N GLN A 295 6.90 37.25 0.03
CA GLN A 295 6.71 37.90 1.32
C GLN A 295 5.23 37.71 1.74
N TYR A 296 4.95 37.24 2.96
CA TYR A 296 3.63 36.89 3.53
C TYR A 296 3.13 35.44 3.37
N ALA A 297 4.00 34.48 3.02
CA ALA A 297 3.64 33.05 3.05
C ALA A 297 4.54 32.30 4.03
N SER A 298 4.10 31.15 4.55
CA SER A 298 4.90 30.35 5.48
C SER A 298 5.51 29.12 4.80
N ARG A 299 6.65 28.67 5.32
CA ARG A 299 7.28 27.40 4.95
C ARG A 299 7.99 26.78 6.15
N ILE A 300 7.75 25.50 6.36
CA ILE A 300 8.40 24.69 7.39
C ILE A 300 9.13 23.55 6.72
N THR A 301 10.45 23.51 6.88
CA THR A 301 11.28 22.34 6.55
C THR A 301 11.88 21.79 7.85
N VAL A 302 11.50 20.58 8.27
CA VAL A 302 11.93 20.00 9.55
C VAL A 302 12.09 18.48 9.47
N ASP A 303 13.06 17.94 10.22
CA ASP A 303 13.22 16.49 10.40
C ASP A 303 12.30 16.01 11.54
N LEU A 304 11.42 15.06 11.25
CA LEU A 304 10.50 14.45 12.20
C LEU A 304 10.73 12.94 12.29
N ALA A 305 10.35 12.36 13.43
CA ALA A 305 10.34 10.92 13.60
C ALA A 305 9.05 10.32 13.02
N ALA A 306 9.03 9.00 12.84
CA ALA A 306 7.81 8.27 12.51
C ALA A 306 6.69 8.57 13.53
N GLY A 307 5.48 8.83 13.06
CA GLY A 307 4.32 9.09 13.90
C GLY A 307 3.32 10.07 13.34
N GLU A 308 2.30 10.38 14.15
CA GLU A 308 1.19 11.27 13.82
C GLU A 308 1.46 12.70 14.31
N TYR A 309 1.20 13.68 13.45
CA TYR A 309 1.33 15.10 13.74
C TYR A 309 0.12 15.88 13.23
N ILE A 310 -0.11 17.05 13.83
CA ILE A 310 -1.15 17.99 13.42
C ILE A 310 -0.50 19.22 12.78
N VAL A 311 -0.96 19.59 11.59
CA VAL A 311 -0.56 20.82 10.91
C VAL A 311 -1.67 21.85 11.10
N ARG A 312 -1.33 23.04 11.59
CA ARG A 312 -2.22 24.19 11.70
C ARG A 312 -1.87 25.18 10.60
N VAL A 313 -2.89 25.65 9.88
CA VAL A 313 -2.81 26.84 9.03
C VAL A 313 -3.66 27.93 9.66
N GLY A 314 -3.05 29.10 9.91
CA GLY A 314 -3.72 30.30 10.42
C GLY A 314 -3.20 31.54 9.71
N GLY A 315 -3.34 32.71 10.33
CA GLY A 315 -2.81 33.96 9.78
C GLY A 315 -2.21 34.91 10.80
N TRP A 316 -1.26 35.74 10.35
CA TRP A 316 -0.59 36.73 11.19
C TRP A 316 -1.59 37.79 11.69
N GLN A 317 -1.65 37.99 13.02
CA GLN A 317 -2.60 38.89 13.68
C GLN A 317 -4.09 38.59 13.40
N GLY A 318 -4.40 37.34 13.03
CA GLY A 318 -5.75 36.92 12.68
C GLY A 318 -6.21 37.37 11.30
N ASP A 319 -5.28 37.65 10.38
CA ASP A 319 -5.58 37.73 8.96
C ASP A 319 -6.17 36.39 8.48
N THR A 320 -7.05 36.47 7.48
CA THR A 320 -7.77 35.32 6.92
C THR A 320 -7.83 35.45 5.41
N GLY A 321 -8.00 34.32 4.74
CA GLY A 321 -8.11 34.26 3.29
C GLY A 321 -8.02 32.82 2.80
N ASN A 322 -7.80 32.67 1.50
CA ASN A 322 -7.60 31.39 0.85
C ASN A 322 -6.12 31.01 0.84
N TYR A 323 -5.85 29.74 1.12
CA TYR A 323 -4.51 29.19 1.07
C TYR A 323 -4.44 27.95 0.19
N VAL A 324 -3.23 27.68 -0.26
CA VAL A 324 -2.84 26.42 -0.88
C VAL A 324 -1.71 25.85 -0.02
N LEU A 325 -1.96 24.75 0.67
CA LEU A 325 -0.98 24.05 1.48
C LEU A 325 -0.40 22.89 0.67
N THR A 326 0.89 22.98 0.35
CA THR A 326 1.62 21.91 -0.33
C THR A 326 2.51 21.17 0.67
N SER A 327 2.60 19.85 0.53
CA SER A 327 3.45 18.98 1.35
C SER A 327 4.47 18.25 0.48
N SER A 328 5.68 18.07 0.99
CA SER A 328 6.70 17.18 0.45
C SER A 328 7.38 16.45 1.60
N PHE A 329 7.49 15.13 1.50
CA PHE A 329 8.19 14.30 2.47
C PHE A 329 9.34 13.58 1.76
N SER A 330 10.54 13.71 2.31
CA SER A 330 11.72 12.95 1.89
C SER A 330 12.26 12.17 3.08
N ASN A 331 12.43 10.87 2.93
CA ASN A 331 12.99 10.03 3.98
C ASN A 331 14.46 10.43 4.26
N LEU A 332 14.95 10.23 5.49
CA LEU A 332 16.35 10.43 5.85
C LEU A 332 17.17 9.14 5.86
N ILE A 333 16.52 8.01 5.60
CA ILE A 333 17.15 6.70 5.57
C ILE A 333 17.80 6.49 4.19
N ASP A 334 19.07 6.11 4.24
CA ASP A 334 19.92 5.65 3.13
C ASP A 334 20.33 4.24 3.53
N CYS A 335 19.42 3.29 3.32
CA CYS A 335 19.55 1.95 3.85
C CYS A 335 20.73 1.20 3.21
N ASN A 336 20.97 1.45 1.92
CA ASN A 336 22.06 0.85 1.15
C ASN A 336 23.40 1.61 1.32
N GLY A 337 23.41 2.74 2.02
CA GLY A 337 24.59 3.52 2.37
C GLY A 337 25.28 4.18 1.19
N ASN A 338 24.56 4.42 0.08
CA ASN A 338 25.12 4.94 -1.16
C ASN A 338 25.21 6.48 -1.18
N GLY A 339 24.67 7.15 -0.16
CA GLY A 339 24.65 8.60 0.01
C GLY A 339 23.48 9.30 -0.68
N ARG A 340 22.49 8.56 -1.17
CA ARG A 340 21.16 9.03 -1.58
C ARG A 340 20.12 8.46 -0.62
N PRO A 341 19.11 9.24 -0.24
CA PRO A 341 17.98 8.70 0.49
C PRO A 341 17.20 7.68 -0.35
N ASP A 342 16.53 6.79 0.34
CA ASP A 342 15.80 5.64 -0.20
C ASP A 342 14.73 6.05 -1.25
N ASP A 343 14.01 7.14 -1.02
CA ASP A 343 12.99 7.68 -1.92
C ASP A 343 13.57 8.20 -3.25
N GLU A 344 14.74 8.84 -3.22
CA GLU A 344 15.47 9.26 -4.42
C GLU A 344 15.98 8.05 -5.22
N ASP A 345 16.35 6.96 -4.54
CA ASP A 345 16.79 5.73 -5.19
C ASP A 345 15.64 5.02 -5.92
N ILE A 346 14.46 4.97 -5.30
CA ILE A 346 13.26 4.39 -5.90
C ILE A 346 12.77 5.28 -7.05
N ALA A 347 12.60 6.59 -6.83
CA ALA A 347 12.15 7.53 -7.85
C ALA A 347 13.13 7.65 -9.03
N GLY A 348 14.44 7.50 -8.74
CA GLY A 348 15.51 7.47 -9.73
C GLY A 348 15.66 6.14 -10.48
N GLY A 349 14.96 5.09 -10.03
CA GLY A 349 15.08 3.73 -10.55
C GLY A 349 16.47 3.11 -10.32
N SER A 350 17.23 3.60 -9.34
CA SER A 350 18.46 2.93 -8.88
C SER A 350 18.15 1.69 -8.04
N SER A 351 17.01 1.69 -7.36
CA SER A 351 16.52 0.59 -6.54
C SER A 351 15.06 0.25 -6.89
N GLU A 352 14.69 -1.00 -6.68
CA GLU A 352 13.30 -1.48 -6.84
C GLU A 352 12.56 -1.33 -5.49
N ASP A 353 11.26 -1.07 -5.59
CA ASP A 353 10.28 -1.04 -4.48
C ASP A 353 9.00 -1.67 -5.04
N CYS A 354 8.95 -2.99 -4.96
CA CYS A 354 7.87 -3.76 -5.57
C CYS A 354 6.64 -3.88 -4.68
N ASN A 355 6.78 -3.67 -3.36
CA ASN A 355 5.70 -3.74 -2.38
C ASN A 355 5.10 -2.35 -2.04
N GLY A 356 5.72 -1.25 -2.49
CA GLY A 356 5.29 0.13 -2.30
C GLY A 356 5.59 0.69 -0.91
N SER A 357 6.60 0.17 -0.23
CA SER A 357 6.97 0.53 1.15
C SER A 357 7.72 1.86 1.25
N MET A 358 8.21 2.41 0.12
CA MET A 358 9.19 3.50 0.06
C MET A 358 10.58 3.16 0.63
N ILE A 359 10.85 1.87 0.85
CA ILE A 359 12.16 1.33 1.21
C ILE A 359 12.64 0.46 0.03
N PRO A 360 13.90 0.59 -0.43
CA PRO A 360 14.47 -0.30 -1.44
C PRO A 360 14.34 -1.78 -1.05
N ASP A 361 13.93 -2.63 -1.99
CA ASP A 361 13.76 -4.07 -1.74
C ASP A 361 15.02 -4.71 -1.14
N GLU A 362 16.21 -4.28 -1.61
CA GLU A 362 17.52 -4.74 -1.13
C GLU A 362 17.79 -4.48 0.37
N CYS A 363 16.98 -3.63 1.00
CA CYS A 363 17.04 -3.29 2.41
C CYS A 363 15.94 -3.94 3.25
N GLU A 364 14.98 -4.58 2.61
CA GLU A 364 13.86 -5.28 3.25
C GLU A 364 14.08 -6.80 3.27
N VAL A 365 14.99 -7.33 2.45
CA VAL A 365 15.28 -8.78 2.38
C VAL A 365 15.90 -9.27 3.69
N ASP A 366 15.14 -10.08 4.41
CA ASP A 366 15.58 -10.89 5.54
C ASP A 366 14.92 -12.27 5.52
N GLY A 367 15.25 -13.16 6.46
CA GLY A 367 14.72 -14.54 6.45
C GLY A 367 13.22 -14.67 6.75
N THR A 368 12.50 -13.58 6.97
CA THR A 368 11.04 -13.54 7.14
C THR A 368 10.31 -12.89 5.97
N THR A 369 11.03 -12.20 5.08
CA THR A 369 10.49 -11.52 3.89
C THR A 369 11.03 -12.10 2.57
N ASP A 370 11.99 -13.02 2.65
CA ASP A 370 12.56 -13.84 1.57
C ASP A 370 12.63 -15.29 2.08
N CYS A 371 11.46 -15.93 2.13
CA CYS A 371 11.28 -17.25 2.74
C CYS A 371 12.09 -18.35 2.02
N ASP A 372 12.30 -18.20 0.71
CA ASP A 372 12.97 -19.17 -0.15
C ASP A 372 14.48 -18.87 -0.32
N GLY A 373 14.93 -17.73 0.19
CA GLY A 373 16.32 -17.31 0.24
C GLY A 373 16.90 -16.96 -1.13
N ASN A 374 16.05 -16.62 -2.11
CA ASN A 374 16.47 -16.33 -3.46
C ASN A 374 16.98 -14.87 -3.64
N GLY A 375 16.77 -14.03 -2.63
CA GLY A 375 17.20 -12.63 -2.60
C GLY A 375 16.21 -11.65 -3.23
N VAL A 376 14.98 -12.07 -3.50
CA VAL A 376 13.84 -11.25 -3.91
C VAL A 376 12.81 -11.29 -2.78
N LEU A 377 12.10 -10.18 -2.56
CA LEU A 377 11.03 -10.16 -1.57
C LEU A 377 9.86 -11.06 -2.00
N ASP A 378 9.35 -11.84 -1.06
CA ASP A 378 8.18 -12.72 -1.24
C ASP A 378 6.97 -11.94 -1.81
N ALA A 379 6.78 -10.70 -1.32
CA ALA A 379 5.71 -9.79 -1.77
C ALA A 379 5.76 -9.45 -3.27
N CYS A 380 6.90 -9.72 -3.91
CA CYS A 380 7.23 -9.34 -5.27
C CYS A 380 7.35 -10.55 -6.20
N GLU A 381 7.07 -11.73 -5.64
CA GLU A 381 7.11 -12.99 -6.34
C GLU A 381 5.74 -13.65 -6.34
N THR A 382 5.60 -14.63 -7.21
CA THR A 382 4.51 -15.59 -7.12
C THR A 382 5.12 -16.85 -6.56
N LEU A 383 5.02 -16.99 -5.25
CA LEU A 383 5.52 -18.17 -4.56
C LEU A 383 4.60 -19.37 -4.82
N PRO A 384 5.13 -20.60 -4.83
CA PRO A 384 4.32 -21.81 -4.81
C PRO A 384 3.35 -21.81 -3.62
N ASP A 385 2.10 -22.11 -3.90
CA ASP A 385 1.03 -22.34 -2.94
C ASP A 385 0.31 -23.60 -3.42
N CYS A 386 0.63 -24.71 -2.77
CA CYS A 386 0.22 -26.04 -3.18
C CYS A 386 -1.25 -26.37 -2.92
N ASP A 387 -1.87 -25.75 -1.91
CA ASP A 387 -3.26 -25.97 -1.51
C ASP A 387 -4.20 -24.79 -1.83
N ASP A 388 -3.66 -23.76 -2.49
CA ASP A 388 -4.35 -22.54 -2.93
C ASP A 388 -5.05 -21.80 -1.76
N ASP A 389 -4.47 -21.85 -0.56
CA ASP A 389 -5.06 -21.23 0.64
C ASP A 389 -4.67 -19.76 0.83
N GLY A 390 -3.71 -19.27 0.04
CA GLY A 390 -3.19 -17.91 0.04
C GLY A 390 -1.96 -17.70 0.92
N VAL A 391 -1.45 -18.75 1.57
CA VAL A 391 -0.16 -18.80 2.26
C VAL A 391 0.80 -19.63 1.40
N SER A 392 1.99 -19.11 1.14
CA SER A 392 2.97 -19.86 0.33
C SER A 392 3.50 -21.10 1.06
N ASP A 393 4.03 -22.05 0.31
CA ASP A 393 4.62 -23.29 0.82
C ASP A 393 5.74 -23.01 1.83
N CYS A 394 6.65 -22.11 1.48
CA CYS A 394 7.75 -21.69 2.34
C CYS A 394 7.26 -20.96 3.61
N GLU A 395 6.21 -20.11 3.52
CA GLU A 395 5.62 -19.41 4.66
C GLU A 395 4.93 -20.39 5.60
N SER A 396 4.26 -21.40 5.05
CA SER A 396 3.67 -22.50 5.81
C SER A 396 4.74 -23.27 6.58
N ILE A 397 5.86 -23.62 5.93
CA ILE A 397 6.99 -24.34 6.57
C ILE A 397 7.64 -23.46 7.65
N ALA A 398 7.91 -22.19 7.35
CA ALA A 398 8.41 -21.23 8.34
C ALA A 398 7.44 -21.04 9.53
N GLY A 399 6.14 -21.16 9.26
CA GLY A 399 5.05 -21.18 10.24
C GLY A 399 4.95 -22.48 11.05
N GLY A 400 5.77 -23.48 10.75
CA GLY A 400 5.83 -24.77 11.44
C GLY A 400 5.04 -25.89 10.77
N ALA A 401 4.66 -25.75 9.50
CA ALA A 401 4.19 -26.88 8.71
C ALA A 401 5.34 -27.90 8.57
N PRO A 402 5.08 -29.20 8.78
CA PRO A 402 6.05 -30.26 8.52
C PRO A 402 6.50 -30.26 7.05
N ASP A 403 7.80 -30.38 6.84
CA ASP A 403 8.49 -30.62 5.55
C ASP A 403 9.64 -31.58 5.87
N CYS A 404 9.31 -32.87 6.00
CA CYS A 404 10.25 -33.83 6.58
C CYS A 404 11.40 -34.17 5.65
N ASP A 405 11.19 -34.12 4.33
CA ASP A 405 12.21 -34.39 3.31
C ASP A 405 12.98 -33.13 2.86
N ALA A 406 12.60 -31.95 3.40
CA ALA A 406 13.20 -30.65 3.15
C ALA A 406 13.16 -30.24 1.67
N ASN A 407 12.09 -30.63 0.96
CA ASN A 407 11.94 -30.34 -0.47
C ASN A 407 11.31 -28.96 -0.74
N GLY A 408 10.88 -28.24 0.31
CA GLY A 408 10.30 -26.90 0.23
C GLY A 408 8.79 -26.90 -0.05
N ILE A 409 8.12 -28.05 0.02
CA ILE A 409 6.68 -28.22 -0.07
C ILE A 409 6.18 -28.83 1.26
N PRO A 410 5.16 -28.25 1.93
CA PRO A 410 4.61 -28.84 3.14
C PRO A 410 4.14 -30.28 2.92
N ASP A 411 4.38 -31.19 3.87
CA ASP A 411 3.95 -32.60 3.80
C ASP A 411 2.44 -32.75 3.56
N SER A 412 1.62 -31.77 4.00
CA SER A 412 0.17 -31.76 3.77
C SER A 412 -0.24 -31.62 2.31
N CYS A 413 0.64 -31.00 1.53
CA CYS A 413 0.49 -30.72 0.11
C CYS A 413 1.34 -31.63 -0.76
N ASP A 414 2.39 -32.16 -0.17
CA ASP A 414 3.29 -33.02 -0.85
C ASP A 414 2.64 -34.39 -1.05
N SER A 415 1.97 -34.53 -2.18
CA SER A 415 1.45 -35.82 -2.65
C SER A 415 2.54 -36.71 -3.24
N VAL A 416 3.79 -36.22 -3.28
CA VAL A 416 5.03 -36.99 -3.47
C VAL A 416 5.65 -37.34 -2.10
N GLY A 417 5.27 -36.64 -1.02
CA GLY A 417 5.62 -36.92 0.37
C GLY A 417 4.71 -37.99 1.00
N GLY A 418 5.10 -39.25 0.85
CA GLY A 418 4.92 -40.23 1.92
C GLY A 418 3.50 -40.56 2.34
N THR A 419 2.94 -41.64 1.79
CA THR A 419 2.05 -42.43 2.65
C THR A 419 2.85 -42.84 3.88
N SER A 420 2.49 -42.37 5.08
CA SER A 420 3.14 -42.84 6.31
C SER A 420 2.95 -44.36 6.41
N VAL A 421 4.02 -45.10 6.14
CA VAL A 421 4.02 -46.56 6.25
C VAL A 421 4.43 -46.90 7.67
N LEU A 422 3.51 -47.54 8.41
CA LEU A 422 3.78 -48.00 9.77
C LEU A 422 4.39 -49.40 9.74
N THR A 423 5.62 -49.53 10.21
CA THR A 423 6.32 -50.81 10.34
C THR A 423 6.55 -51.17 11.81
N GLU A 424 6.10 -52.35 12.22
CA GLU A 424 6.22 -52.83 13.60
C GLU A 424 7.43 -53.75 13.81
N LEU A 425 8.14 -53.53 14.92
CA LEU A 425 9.24 -54.35 15.42
C LEU A 425 8.95 -54.82 16.84
N LEU A 426 8.90 -56.14 17.03
CA LEU A 426 8.81 -56.73 18.36
C LEU A 426 10.20 -56.80 19.00
N VAL A 427 10.30 -56.27 20.22
CA VAL A 427 11.55 -56.21 20.99
C VAL A 427 11.40 -56.90 22.34
N ASP A 428 12.47 -57.54 22.79
CA ASP A 428 12.63 -58.09 24.13
C ASP A 428 14.11 -58.05 24.52
N THR A 429 14.48 -57.14 25.42
CA THR A 429 15.88 -56.97 25.83
C THR A 429 16.41 -58.11 26.68
N GLY A 430 15.53 -58.92 27.28
CA GLY A 430 15.89 -59.66 28.49
C GLY A 430 16.36 -58.72 29.61
N ALA A 431 16.91 -59.30 30.68
CA ALA A 431 17.52 -58.52 31.75
C ALA A 431 18.86 -57.93 31.30
N LEU A 432 18.98 -56.61 31.38
CA LEU A 432 20.17 -55.83 31.09
C LEU A 432 20.70 -55.17 32.35
N ASN A 433 22.03 -54.99 32.43
CA ASN A 433 22.66 -54.07 33.37
C ASN A 433 23.05 -52.78 32.65
N GLY A 434 23.37 -51.73 33.40
CA GLY A 434 23.76 -50.42 32.86
C GLY A 434 24.81 -50.50 31.75
N GLY A 435 24.45 -49.98 30.57
CA GLY A 435 25.28 -49.97 29.36
C GLY A 435 25.30 -51.27 28.57
N GLU A 436 24.63 -52.34 29.01
CA GLU A 436 24.34 -53.48 28.17
C GLU A 436 23.19 -53.17 27.21
N PHE A 437 23.19 -53.81 26.04
CA PHE A 437 22.23 -53.53 24.99
C PHE A 437 21.87 -54.78 24.18
N VAL A 438 20.74 -54.69 23.48
CA VAL A 438 20.33 -55.64 22.45
C VAL A 438 20.12 -54.88 21.13
N GLU A 439 20.45 -55.53 20.02
CA GLU A 439 20.40 -54.93 18.69
C GLU A 439 19.47 -55.73 17.78
N TYR A 440 18.69 -55.00 16.99
CA TYR A 440 17.71 -55.48 16.03
C TYR A 440 18.00 -54.84 14.67
N VAL A 441 17.58 -55.54 13.62
CA VAL A 441 17.61 -55.02 12.25
C VAL A 441 16.20 -55.05 11.70
N ILE A 442 15.78 -53.93 11.11
CA ILE A 442 14.49 -53.76 10.46
C ILE A 442 14.72 -53.21 9.06
N ALA A 443 13.97 -53.68 8.07
CA ALA A 443 14.00 -53.10 6.74
C ALA A 443 13.00 -51.94 6.68
N LEU A 444 13.51 -50.73 6.42
CA LEU A 444 12.71 -49.53 6.19
C LEU A 444 13.12 -48.93 4.84
N ASP A 445 12.21 -48.17 4.26
CA ASP A 445 12.43 -47.39 3.05
C ASP A 445 11.77 -46.04 3.26
N GLY A 446 12.41 -44.96 2.83
CA GLY A 446 11.97 -43.58 3.07
C GLY A 446 12.63 -42.83 4.23
N GLU A 447 12.06 -41.68 4.56
CA GLU A 447 12.47 -40.73 5.60
C GLU A 447 11.77 -41.05 6.93
N LEU A 448 12.46 -40.98 8.05
CA LEU A 448 11.87 -41.28 9.37
C LEU A 448 10.97 -40.12 9.86
N ASP A 449 9.68 -40.37 9.98
CA ASP A 449 8.69 -39.38 10.49
C ASP A 449 8.40 -39.56 11.97
N SER A 450 8.22 -40.80 12.44
CA SER A 450 7.78 -41.03 13.82
C SER A 450 8.21 -42.36 14.41
N LEU A 451 8.28 -42.42 15.74
CA LEU A 451 8.51 -43.66 16.50
C LEU A 451 7.47 -43.76 17.63
N ALA A 452 6.60 -44.76 17.59
CA ALA A 452 5.78 -45.15 18.74
C ALA A 452 6.44 -46.30 19.50
N ALA A 453 6.74 -46.07 20.78
CA ALA A 453 7.24 -47.09 21.70
C ALA A 453 6.10 -47.55 22.61
N ALA A 454 5.74 -48.83 22.56
CA ALA A 454 4.81 -49.47 23.49
C ALA A 454 5.53 -50.61 24.21
N LEU A 455 6.11 -50.31 25.38
CA LEU A 455 7.02 -51.19 26.11
C LEU A 455 6.48 -51.55 27.49
N THR A 456 6.68 -52.80 27.87
CA THR A 456 6.55 -53.28 29.24
C THR A 456 7.92 -53.20 29.92
N PHE A 457 8.03 -52.37 30.94
CA PHE A 457 9.19 -52.29 31.82
C PHE A 457 9.04 -53.25 33.00
N THR A 458 10.07 -54.04 33.26
CA THR A 458 10.18 -54.92 34.43
C THR A 458 11.43 -54.55 35.22
N ASN A 459 11.22 -54.08 36.45
CA ASN A 459 12.27 -53.74 37.40
C ASN A 459 12.64 -54.98 38.21
N GLY A 460 13.89 -55.45 38.08
CA GLY A 460 14.33 -56.72 38.66
C GLY A 460 14.71 -56.65 40.13
N ASP A 461 15.29 -55.53 40.57
CA ASP A 461 15.94 -55.45 41.88
C ASP A 461 15.87 -54.10 42.63
N GLU A 462 14.99 -53.17 42.23
CA GLU A 462 14.69 -51.89 42.90
C GLU A 462 15.95 -51.05 43.21
N ASP A 463 16.81 -50.84 42.22
CA ASP A 463 18.12 -50.18 42.38
C ASP A 463 18.15 -48.70 41.97
N GLY A 464 17.02 -48.18 41.49
CA GLY A 464 16.85 -46.81 41.02
C GLY A 464 16.69 -46.67 39.52
N THR A 465 16.65 -47.77 38.75
CA THR A 465 16.24 -47.74 37.34
C THR A 465 14.76 -47.36 37.20
N TRP A 466 14.48 -46.45 36.28
CA TRP A 466 13.14 -46.03 35.87
C TRP A 466 12.78 -46.53 34.48
N ALA A 467 11.49 -46.58 34.17
CA ALA A 467 11.02 -47.02 32.86
C ALA A 467 11.63 -46.21 31.70
N GLY A 468 11.83 -44.91 31.90
CA GLY A 468 12.44 -43.96 30.95
C GLY A 468 13.95 -44.10 30.76
N ASP A 469 14.63 -44.92 31.57
CA ASP A 469 16.09 -45.09 31.45
C ASP A 469 16.50 -45.95 30.24
N VAL A 470 15.55 -46.43 29.43
CA VAL A 470 15.87 -47.07 28.16
C VAL A 470 16.34 -46.03 27.14
N ALA A 471 17.45 -46.32 26.47
CA ALA A 471 17.92 -45.58 25.31
C ALA A 471 17.58 -46.38 24.06
N ILE A 472 16.79 -45.79 23.15
CA ILE A 472 16.48 -46.37 21.84
C ILE A 472 17.30 -45.61 20.80
N GLN A 473 18.32 -46.27 20.26
CA GLN A 473 19.14 -45.75 19.17
C GLN A 473 18.62 -46.31 17.84
N ILE A 474 18.44 -45.43 16.86
CA ILE A 474 18.01 -45.75 15.50
C ILE A 474 19.13 -45.30 14.58
N ALA A 475 19.59 -46.19 13.70
CA ALA A 475 20.59 -45.85 12.70
C ALA A 475 20.13 -46.24 11.30
N ASP A 476 20.26 -45.31 10.37
CA ASP A 476 19.93 -45.50 8.95
C ASP A 476 21.00 -46.39 8.25
N PRO A 477 20.80 -46.76 6.97
CA PRO A 477 21.77 -47.53 6.20
C PRO A 477 23.09 -46.78 5.92
N SER A 478 23.09 -45.44 6.03
CA SER A 478 24.27 -44.60 5.85
C SER A 478 25.20 -44.62 7.08
N GLY A 479 24.65 -45.02 8.23
CA GLY A 479 25.31 -45.06 9.54
C GLY A 479 25.11 -43.79 10.37
N GLU A 480 24.24 -42.88 9.93
CA GLU A 480 23.73 -41.77 10.74
C GLU A 480 22.80 -42.33 11.83
N CYS A 481 22.83 -41.76 13.03
CA CYS A 481 22.01 -42.23 14.13
C CYS A 481 21.34 -41.11 14.91
N ILE A 482 20.19 -41.42 15.49
CA ILE A 482 19.54 -40.65 16.54
C ILE A 482 19.30 -41.52 17.77
N GLU A 483 19.10 -40.90 18.92
CA GLU A 483 18.75 -41.56 20.18
C GLU A 483 17.56 -40.85 20.83
N VAL A 484 16.61 -41.63 21.35
CA VAL A 484 15.50 -41.15 22.19
C VAL A 484 15.59 -41.78 23.58
N GLY A 485 15.32 -40.97 24.61
CA GLY A 485 15.45 -41.35 26.02
C GLY A 485 16.91 -41.39 26.51
N SER A 486 17.19 -42.36 27.39
CA SER A 486 18.41 -42.45 28.22
C SER A 486 18.39 -41.58 29.49
N TYR A 487 19.34 -41.86 30.39
CA TYR A 487 19.58 -41.04 31.59
C TYR A 487 21.00 -40.47 31.64
N ASN A 488 22.02 -41.33 31.52
CA ASN A 488 23.41 -40.89 31.62
C ASN A 488 24.39 -41.67 30.73
N LEU A 489 23.87 -42.41 29.77
CA LEU A 489 24.65 -43.15 28.78
C LEU A 489 24.19 -42.76 27.38
N GLU A 490 24.98 -41.89 26.74
CA GLU A 490 24.81 -41.57 25.32
C GLU A 490 25.49 -42.65 24.46
N THR A 491 24.73 -43.25 23.55
CA THR A 491 25.23 -44.29 22.64
C THR A 491 25.34 -43.83 21.19
N CYS A 492 24.74 -42.67 20.86
CA CYS A 492 24.95 -41.93 19.62
C CYS A 492 25.69 -40.60 19.88
N VAL A 493 26.60 -40.19 19.00
CA VAL A 493 27.52 -39.04 19.23
C VAL A 493 26.83 -37.67 19.06
N ASN A 494 25.66 -37.60 18.44
CA ASN A 494 25.07 -36.35 17.95
C ASN A 494 23.58 -36.09 18.25
N GLY A 495 22.88 -36.85 19.09
CA GLY A 495 21.46 -36.53 19.30
C GLY A 495 20.78 -37.30 20.41
N ILE A 496 20.68 -36.70 21.59
CA ILE A 496 19.49 -36.85 22.42
C ILE A 496 18.50 -35.84 21.83
N LEU A 497 17.45 -36.32 21.18
CA LEU A 497 16.44 -35.44 20.58
C LEU A 497 15.34 -35.10 21.59
N GLU A 498 14.83 -36.11 22.31
CA GLU A 498 13.76 -35.96 23.30
C GLU A 498 13.87 -37.04 24.40
N ASP A 499 13.67 -36.63 25.66
CA ASP A 499 13.48 -37.55 26.78
C ASP A 499 12.06 -38.14 26.75
N PHE A 500 11.88 -39.33 27.33
CA PHE A 500 10.54 -39.88 27.57
C PHE A 500 9.71 -38.92 28.45
N PRO A 501 8.36 -38.91 28.33
CA PRO A 501 7.53 -38.06 29.17
C PRO A 501 7.67 -38.43 30.65
N ALA A 502 7.43 -37.47 31.54
CA ALA A 502 7.56 -37.63 33.00
C ALA A 502 6.76 -38.80 33.62
N GLU A 503 5.83 -39.40 32.88
CA GLU A 503 5.11 -40.61 33.29
C GLU A 503 6.01 -41.86 33.32
N TRP A 504 7.11 -41.84 32.58
CA TRP A 504 8.13 -42.90 32.56
C TRP A 504 9.20 -42.71 33.66
N ASP A 505 9.19 -41.59 34.39
CA ASP A 505 10.10 -41.31 35.53
C ASP A 505 9.67 -42.03 36.82
N VAL A 506 9.41 -43.34 36.71
CA VAL A 506 8.94 -44.18 37.81
C VAL A 506 9.68 -45.52 37.81
N ASP A 507 9.87 -46.07 39.01
CA ASP A 507 10.49 -47.37 39.26
C ASP A 507 9.51 -48.56 39.20
N GLU A 508 8.21 -48.28 39.09
CA GLU A 508 7.17 -49.30 39.03
C GLU A 508 7.23 -50.09 37.71
N SER A 509 7.12 -51.41 37.78
CA SER A 509 7.00 -52.25 36.58
C SER A 509 5.60 -52.09 35.97
N GLY A 510 5.52 -51.93 34.66
CA GLY A 510 4.26 -51.59 34.00
C GLY A 510 4.36 -51.50 32.49
N GLU A 511 3.23 -51.19 31.86
CA GLU A 511 3.16 -50.88 30.43
C GLU A 511 3.22 -49.37 30.24
N TYR A 512 4.08 -48.95 29.33
CA TYR A 512 4.33 -47.56 29.02
C TYR A 512 4.28 -47.37 27.51
N SER A 513 3.61 -46.30 27.06
CA SER A 513 3.51 -45.97 25.65
C SER A 513 3.73 -44.49 25.39
N PHE A 514 4.52 -44.16 24.37
CA PHE A 514 4.71 -42.80 23.91
C PHE A 514 5.03 -42.79 22.41
N THR A 515 4.75 -41.67 21.74
CA THR A 515 5.04 -41.49 20.32
C THR A 515 5.89 -40.25 20.16
N PHE A 516 7.07 -40.42 19.57
CA PHE A 516 8.01 -39.37 19.21
C PHE A 516 7.70 -38.89 17.80
N GLY A 517 7.60 -37.57 17.62
CA GLY A 517 7.64 -36.94 16.31
C GLY A 517 9.10 -36.73 15.92
N LEU A 518 9.53 -37.37 14.84
CA LEU A 518 10.91 -37.42 14.37
C LEU A 518 11.07 -36.81 12.98
N CYS A 519 10.06 -36.09 12.48
CA CYS A 519 10.14 -35.31 11.26
C CYS A 519 11.32 -34.31 11.32
N GLY A 520 12.03 -34.16 10.19
CA GLY A 520 13.21 -33.31 10.08
C GLY A 520 14.48 -33.87 10.72
N GLN A 521 14.45 -35.13 11.19
CA GLN A 521 15.67 -35.87 11.48
C GLN A 521 16.21 -36.44 10.17
N SER A 522 17.47 -36.13 9.82
CA SER A 522 18.12 -36.52 8.56
C SER A 522 18.37 -38.04 8.40
N LEU A 523 17.50 -38.90 8.92
CA LEU A 523 17.60 -40.35 8.80
C LEU A 523 16.75 -40.84 7.65
N SER A 524 17.40 -41.45 6.65
CA SER A 524 16.69 -41.92 5.47
C SER A 524 17.32 -43.05 4.70
N GLY A 525 16.51 -43.61 3.80
CA GLY A 525 16.95 -44.48 2.73
C GLY A 525 16.49 -45.93 2.87
N ALA A 526 16.44 -46.59 1.71
CA ALA A 526 16.07 -47.99 1.58
C ALA A 526 17.14 -48.93 2.14
N GLY A 527 16.75 -49.82 3.07
CA GLY A 527 17.59 -50.96 3.45
C GLY A 527 17.46 -51.38 4.90
N ASP A 528 18.53 -52.00 5.41
CA ASP A 528 18.62 -52.50 6.77
C ASP A 528 18.96 -51.36 7.73
N TRP A 529 17.99 -50.97 8.55
CA TRP A 529 18.16 -50.01 9.65
C TRP A 529 18.50 -50.77 10.94
N THR A 530 19.36 -50.18 11.77
CA THR A 530 19.82 -50.79 13.01
C THR A 530 19.15 -50.14 14.21
N ILE A 531 18.46 -50.92 15.03
CA ILE A 531 17.77 -50.47 16.24
C ILE A 531 18.45 -51.07 17.47
N ARG A 532 18.93 -50.23 18.38
CA ARG A 532 19.59 -50.67 19.61
C ARG A 532 18.85 -50.18 20.84
N LEU A 533 18.49 -51.11 21.74
CA LEU A 533 17.93 -50.80 23.05
C LEU A 533 19.02 -50.99 24.10
N THR A 534 19.38 -49.92 24.80
CA THR A 534 20.43 -49.92 25.83
C THR A 534 19.83 -49.55 27.18
N HIS A 535 20.33 -50.18 28.24
CA HIS A 535 20.07 -49.73 29.60
C HIS A 535 20.83 -48.42 29.87
N GLY A 536 20.14 -47.28 29.79
CA GLY A 536 20.70 -45.93 29.82
C GLY A 536 21.14 -45.44 31.21
N TYR A 537 20.75 -46.11 32.29
CA TYR A 537 21.28 -45.86 33.64
C TYR A 537 22.50 -46.73 33.95
N ALA A 538 23.69 -46.13 33.98
CA ALA A 538 24.99 -46.82 34.05
C ALA A 538 25.22 -47.74 35.26
N THR A 539 24.44 -47.57 36.33
CA THR A 539 24.57 -48.39 37.54
C THR A 539 23.38 -49.33 37.78
N GLY A 540 22.41 -49.35 36.86
CA GLY A 540 21.24 -50.21 36.92
C GLY A 540 21.56 -51.69 36.72
N THR A 541 20.73 -52.59 37.25
CA THR A 541 20.91 -54.05 37.21
C THR A 541 19.59 -54.82 37.09
N ASP A 542 19.61 -55.91 36.31
CA ASP A 542 18.50 -56.88 36.18
C ASP A 542 17.17 -56.31 35.63
N ASP A 543 17.23 -55.27 34.80
CA ASP A 543 16.05 -54.58 34.26
C ASP A 543 15.74 -54.96 32.81
N GLN A 544 14.46 -55.01 32.45
CA GLN A 544 14.01 -55.49 31.14
C GLN A 544 12.95 -54.58 30.51
N TRP A 545 13.06 -54.41 29.18
CA TRP A 545 12.05 -53.79 28.32
C TRP A 545 11.63 -54.79 27.23
N SER A 546 10.33 -55.00 27.08
CA SER A 546 9.77 -55.86 26.03
C SER A 546 8.48 -55.28 25.49
N GLY A 547 8.22 -55.38 24.19
CA GLY A 547 7.03 -54.78 23.59
C GLY A 547 7.16 -54.57 22.09
N THR A 548 6.52 -53.52 21.59
CA THR A 548 6.48 -53.17 20.16
C THR A 548 7.01 -51.75 19.96
N LEU A 549 7.87 -51.61 18.97
CA LEU A 549 8.24 -50.32 18.38
C LEU A 549 7.57 -50.21 17.02
N THR A 550 6.90 -49.09 16.75
CA THR A 550 6.25 -48.82 15.46
C THR A 550 6.92 -47.60 14.85
N PHE A 551 7.52 -47.78 13.68
CA PHE A 551 8.19 -46.73 12.91
C PHE A 551 7.24 -46.20 11.85
N GLY A 552 7.03 -44.89 11.81
CA GLY A 552 6.41 -44.20 10.69
C GLY A 552 7.51 -43.68 9.78
N VAL A 553 7.48 -44.11 8.52
CA VAL A 553 8.37 -43.60 7.46
C VAL A 553 7.56 -42.98 6.34
N LEU A 554 8.03 -41.85 5.84
CA LEU A 554 7.51 -41.17 4.66
C LEU A 554 8.24 -41.71 3.43
N THR A 555 7.49 -42.26 2.49
CA THR A 555 8.04 -42.86 1.27
C THR A 555 7.52 -42.15 0.01
N ASP A 556 8.42 -41.73 -0.88
CA ASP A 556 8.06 -41.22 -2.23
C ASP A 556 7.27 -42.23 -3.06
N GLU A 557 7.38 -43.50 -2.69
CA GLU A 557 6.51 -44.57 -3.14
C GLU A 557 5.11 -44.37 -2.58
N ALA A 558 4.24 -43.70 -3.34
CA ALA A 558 2.81 -44.02 -3.26
C ALA A 558 2.72 -45.56 -3.29
N PRO A 559 1.96 -46.23 -2.39
CA PRO A 559 1.86 -47.68 -2.45
C PRO A 559 1.45 -48.03 -3.87
N CYS A 560 2.38 -48.63 -4.62
CA CYS A 560 2.24 -49.02 -6.00
C CYS A 560 2.07 -50.53 -6.01
N PRO A 561 0.97 -51.09 -5.44
CA PRO A 561 0.79 -52.54 -5.35
C PRO A 561 0.71 -53.19 -6.75
N ALA A 562 0.63 -52.37 -7.80
CA ALA A 562 0.67 -52.77 -9.20
C ALA A 562 2.09 -53.05 -9.75
N ASP A 563 3.17 -52.56 -9.14
CA ASP A 563 4.55 -53.03 -9.42
C ASP A 563 4.82 -54.27 -8.57
N LEU A 564 4.48 -55.41 -9.15
CA LEU A 564 4.68 -56.71 -8.52
C LEU A 564 6.12 -57.22 -8.70
N SER A 565 6.88 -56.62 -9.60
CA SER A 565 8.22 -57.04 -9.96
C SER A 565 9.32 -56.30 -9.18
N GLY A 566 8.98 -55.14 -8.60
CA GLY A 566 9.88 -54.27 -7.86
C GLY A 566 10.96 -53.65 -8.77
N ASP A 567 10.62 -53.41 -10.04
CA ASP A 567 11.53 -52.82 -11.02
C ASP A 567 11.29 -51.32 -11.26
N GLY A 568 10.32 -50.73 -10.55
CA GLY A 568 10.01 -49.31 -10.54
C GLY A 568 9.16 -48.84 -11.73
N GLU A 569 8.60 -49.77 -12.51
CA GLU A 569 7.71 -49.44 -13.61
C GLU A 569 6.54 -50.42 -13.63
N VAL A 570 5.29 -49.92 -13.56
CA VAL A 570 4.13 -50.80 -13.77
C VAL A 570 4.04 -51.16 -15.25
N GLY A 571 4.41 -52.39 -15.59
CA GLY A 571 4.56 -52.79 -16.97
C GLY A 571 4.43 -54.28 -17.22
N PHE A 572 5.18 -54.72 -18.23
CA PHE A 572 5.07 -56.10 -18.70
C PHE A 572 5.64 -57.11 -17.70
N SER A 573 6.61 -56.68 -16.89
CA SER A 573 7.16 -57.46 -15.78
C SER A 573 6.05 -57.86 -14.81
N ASP A 574 5.20 -56.93 -14.40
CA ASP A 574 4.12 -57.13 -13.41
C ASP A 574 2.96 -57.92 -13.95
N LEU A 575 2.58 -57.62 -15.20
CA LEU A 575 1.55 -58.39 -15.90
C LEU A 575 1.96 -59.87 -16.01
N SER A 576 3.25 -60.14 -16.20
CA SER A 576 3.74 -61.51 -16.27
C SER A 576 3.55 -62.26 -14.94
N ILE A 577 3.66 -61.56 -13.82
CA ILE A 577 3.46 -62.09 -12.47
C ILE A 577 1.98 -62.43 -12.25
N ILE A 578 1.06 -61.50 -12.54
CA ILE A 578 -0.39 -61.76 -12.47
C ILE A 578 -0.80 -62.95 -13.34
N LEU A 579 -0.34 -63.00 -14.59
CA LEU A 579 -0.69 -64.08 -15.51
C LEU A 579 -0.11 -65.44 -15.08
N SER A 580 1.04 -65.44 -14.39
CA SER A 580 1.67 -66.66 -13.88
C SER A 580 1.00 -67.18 -12.60
N SER A 581 0.45 -66.27 -11.78
CA SER A 581 -0.21 -66.56 -10.50
C SER A 581 -1.73 -66.72 -10.63
N TRP A 582 -2.29 -66.50 -11.83
CA TRP A 582 -3.73 -66.47 -12.10
C TRP A 582 -4.50 -67.67 -11.55
N LEU A 583 -5.27 -67.45 -10.48
CA LEU A 583 -6.05 -68.47 -9.77
C LEU A 583 -5.22 -69.67 -9.25
N THR A 584 -3.89 -69.53 -9.17
CA THR A 584 -2.98 -70.59 -8.73
C THR A 584 -2.25 -70.26 -7.43
N SER A 585 -2.07 -68.98 -7.12
CA SER A 585 -1.45 -68.45 -5.90
C SER A 585 -1.90 -67.01 -5.66
N ASP A 586 -1.54 -66.47 -4.50
CA ASP A 586 -1.66 -65.06 -4.09
C ASP A 586 -0.51 -64.19 -4.62
N GLY A 587 0.49 -64.75 -5.31
CA GLY A 587 1.65 -64.01 -5.80
C GLY A 587 1.38 -62.92 -6.84
N GLY A 588 0.13 -62.65 -7.25
CA GLY A 588 -0.27 -61.49 -8.03
C GLY A 588 -1.55 -60.83 -7.50
N ASP A 589 -1.85 -61.02 -6.21
CA ASP A 589 -2.96 -60.40 -5.50
C ASP A 589 -2.59 -58.96 -5.13
N VAL A 590 -3.06 -58.01 -5.94
CA VAL A 590 -2.73 -56.58 -5.85
C VAL A 590 -3.70 -55.86 -4.92
N ASN A 591 -4.92 -56.39 -4.75
CA ASN A 591 -5.94 -55.77 -3.91
C ASN A 591 -6.01 -56.35 -2.48
N GLY A 592 -5.21 -57.40 -2.20
CA GLY A 592 -5.10 -58.04 -0.89
C GLY A 592 -6.30 -58.91 -0.50
N ASP A 593 -7.09 -59.39 -1.48
CA ASP A 593 -8.29 -60.20 -1.23
C ASP A 593 -8.03 -61.71 -1.07
N GLY A 594 -6.77 -62.12 -1.27
CA GLY A 594 -6.27 -63.49 -1.17
C GLY A 594 -6.41 -64.31 -2.47
N GLU A 595 -6.88 -63.72 -3.58
CA GLU A 595 -7.07 -64.40 -4.86
C GLU A 595 -6.54 -63.60 -6.06
N THR A 596 -5.47 -64.05 -6.73
CA THR A 596 -5.05 -63.42 -8.01
C THR A 596 -6.05 -63.68 -9.14
N ASN A 597 -6.82 -62.65 -9.50
CA ASN A 597 -7.91 -62.73 -10.46
C ASN A 597 -8.03 -61.46 -11.36
N PHE A 598 -9.18 -61.29 -12.01
CA PHE A 598 -9.41 -60.19 -12.94
C PHE A 598 -9.42 -58.81 -12.27
N SER A 599 -9.75 -58.74 -10.99
CA SER A 599 -9.73 -57.50 -10.21
C SER A 599 -8.29 -56.98 -10.09
N ASP A 600 -7.33 -57.86 -9.80
CA ASP A 600 -5.90 -57.51 -9.69
C ASP A 600 -5.31 -57.08 -11.03
N LEU A 601 -5.66 -57.81 -12.10
CA LEU A 601 -5.25 -57.45 -13.46
C LEU A 601 -5.71 -56.04 -13.84
N ASN A 602 -6.92 -55.67 -13.42
CA ASN A 602 -7.46 -54.37 -13.74
C ASN A 602 -6.72 -53.25 -13.00
N LEU A 603 -6.19 -53.52 -11.79
CA LEU A 603 -5.36 -52.58 -11.05
C LEU A 603 -4.01 -52.36 -11.73
N VAL A 604 -3.31 -53.43 -12.12
CA VAL A 604 -2.04 -53.33 -12.88
C VAL A 604 -2.23 -52.61 -14.21
N LEU A 605 -3.29 -52.94 -14.97
CA LEU A 605 -3.57 -52.27 -16.23
C LEU A 605 -4.00 -50.81 -16.06
N SER A 606 -4.59 -50.45 -14.93
CA SER A 606 -4.98 -49.06 -14.64
C SER A 606 -3.80 -48.17 -14.27
N ALA A 607 -2.74 -48.75 -13.70
CA ALA A 607 -1.50 -48.06 -13.35
C ALA A 607 -0.41 -48.20 -14.44
N TRP A 608 -0.76 -48.73 -15.61
CA TRP A 608 0.21 -49.08 -16.66
C TRP A 608 1.04 -47.89 -17.16
N GLY A 609 2.36 -48.01 -17.05
CA GLY A 609 3.31 -46.98 -17.48
C GLY A 609 3.51 -45.85 -16.48
N ASN A 610 2.98 -45.99 -15.26
CA ASN A 610 3.38 -45.14 -14.14
C ASN A 610 4.79 -45.57 -13.68
N GLU A 611 5.64 -44.58 -13.40
CA GLU A 611 6.90 -44.77 -12.69
C GLU A 611 6.58 -44.86 -11.19
N CYS A 612 7.16 -45.87 -10.55
CA CYS A 612 7.22 -46.09 -9.11
C CYS A 612 8.73 -46.04 -8.79
#